data_AF-A0A1G6XNY6-F1
#
_entry.id   AF-A0A1G6XNY6-F1
#
_cell.length_a   1.000
_cell.length_b   1.000
_cell.length_c   1.000
_cell.angle_alpha   90.00
_cell.angle_beta   90.00
_cell.angle_gamma   90.00
#
_symmetry.space_group_name_H-M   'P 1'
#
loop_
_entity.id
_entity.type
_entity.pdbx_description
1 polymer ?
#
loop_
_entity_poly.entity_id
_entity_poly.type
_entity_poly.pdbx_seq_one_letter_code
_entity_poly.pdbx_strand_id
1 'polypeptide(L)'
;MSKGMLYYYFENKEDLFLDCIGYALDHMEQGLDDWIGKEREGFIERMARIAEAKRRYFAEHPEISEFAAVIYLSPDVPAPLRERLQALSEEGKRRMLRELDLSRFRGDLPPETLMRLVQWTFDGYARETEERMKVEGVDFADLDRYWDEFGGYLDAMKTIYYKGDRS
;
A
#
# COMPACT_ATOMS: atom_id res chain seq x y z
N MET A 1 -27.91 -5.24 -15.99
CA MET A 1 -27.68 -4.22 -17.03
C MET A 1 -27.66 -4.89 -18.40
N SER A 2 -28.27 -4.31 -19.44
CA SER A 2 -28.29 -4.92 -20.78
C SER A 2 -26.99 -4.59 -21.52
N LYS A 3 -26.51 -5.50 -22.38
CA LYS A 3 -25.34 -5.28 -23.26
C LYS A 3 -25.44 -4.00 -24.09
N GLY A 4 -26.66 -3.51 -24.37
CA GLY A 4 -26.90 -2.30 -25.16
C GLY A 4 -26.64 -0.99 -24.43
N MET A 5 -26.68 -0.94 -23.09
CA MET A 5 -26.34 0.28 -22.36
C MET A 5 -24.83 0.54 -22.31
N LEU A 6 -24.00 -0.51 -22.31
CA LEU A 6 -22.55 -0.39 -22.27
C LEU A 6 -21.98 0.34 -23.51
N TYR A 7 -22.51 0.02 -24.70
CA TYR A 7 -22.16 0.72 -25.95
C TYR A 7 -22.72 2.14 -26.06
N TYR A 8 -23.63 2.53 -25.17
CA TYR A 8 -24.22 3.87 -25.14
C TYR A 8 -23.34 4.86 -24.37
N TYR A 9 -22.55 4.36 -23.41
CA TYR A 9 -21.65 5.16 -22.58
C TYR A 9 -20.18 5.10 -23.04
N PHE A 10 -19.79 4.06 -23.79
CA PHE A 10 -18.40 3.82 -24.19
C PHE A 10 -18.31 3.51 -25.68
N GLU A 11 -17.48 4.25 -26.41
CA GLU A 11 -17.26 4.05 -27.85
C GLU A 11 -16.53 2.72 -28.12
N ASN A 12 -15.63 2.30 -27.22
CA ASN A 12 -14.94 1.02 -27.31
C ASN A 12 -14.55 0.44 -25.92
N LYS A 13 -13.98 -0.78 -25.91
CA LYS A 13 -13.56 -1.47 -24.67
C LYS A 13 -12.38 -0.80 -23.95
N GLU A 14 -11.57 -0.03 -24.67
CA GLU A 14 -10.46 0.73 -24.12
C GLU A 14 -11.00 1.89 -23.28
N ASP A 15 -11.99 2.65 -23.78
CA ASP A 15 -12.59 3.76 -23.03
C ASP A 15 -13.23 3.27 -21.71
N LEU A 16 -13.93 2.14 -21.75
CA LEU A 16 -14.47 1.51 -20.53
C LEU A 16 -13.35 1.13 -19.56
N PHE A 17 -12.25 0.58 -20.06
CA PHE A 17 -11.11 0.21 -19.24
C PHE A 17 -10.48 1.44 -18.59
N LEU A 18 -10.31 2.54 -19.33
CA LEU A 18 -9.75 3.80 -18.82
C LEU A 18 -10.65 4.46 -17.76
N ASP A 19 -11.97 4.45 -17.97
CA ASP A 19 -12.91 4.98 -16.99
C ASP A 19 -12.92 4.15 -15.70
N CYS A 20 -12.81 2.82 -15.80
CA CYS A 20 -12.61 1.97 -14.62
C CYS A 20 -11.31 2.32 -13.87
N ILE A 21 -10.22 2.65 -14.59
CA ILE A 21 -8.95 3.06 -13.96
C ILE A 21 -9.14 4.41 -13.27
N GLY A 22 -9.78 5.37 -13.93
CA GLY A 22 -10.10 6.66 -13.36
C GLY A 22 -10.87 6.53 -12.05
N TYR A 23 -11.94 5.73 -12.07
CA TYR A 23 -12.77 5.47 -10.90
C TYR A 23 -11.99 4.82 -9.74
N ALA A 24 -11.18 3.80 -10.04
CA ALA A 24 -10.36 3.13 -9.03
C ALA A 24 -9.36 4.10 -8.38
N LEU A 25 -8.69 4.94 -9.19
CA LEU A 25 -7.76 5.95 -8.70
C LEU A 25 -8.45 7.02 -7.85
N ASP A 26 -9.64 7.49 -8.25
CA ASP A 26 -10.43 8.45 -7.47
C ASP A 26 -10.78 7.89 -6.09
N HIS A 27 -11.19 6.63 -6.03
CA HIS A 27 -11.57 5.98 -4.77
C HIS A 27 -10.35 5.77 -3.84
N MET A 28 -9.21 5.37 -4.41
CA MET A 28 -7.96 5.25 -3.66
C MET A 28 -7.44 6.60 -3.15
N GLU A 29 -7.59 7.66 -3.95
CA GLU A 29 -7.18 9.02 -3.57
C GLU A 29 -8.02 9.56 -2.40
N GLN A 30 -9.32 9.26 -2.38
CA GLN A 30 -10.20 9.59 -1.24
C GLN A 30 -9.81 8.84 0.04
N GLY A 31 -9.39 7.58 -0.07
CA GLY A 31 -8.93 6.77 1.07
C GLY A 31 -7.57 7.19 1.64
N LEU A 32 -6.78 8.01 0.93
CA LEU A 32 -5.40 8.32 1.30
C LEU A 32 -5.28 9.02 2.66
N ASP A 33 -6.23 9.90 2.98
CA ASP A 33 -6.27 10.60 4.27
C ASP A 33 -6.53 9.63 5.43
N ASP A 34 -7.45 8.68 5.24
CA ASP A 34 -7.78 7.68 6.24
C ASP A 34 -6.64 6.67 6.44
N TRP A 35 -5.94 6.30 5.37
CA TRP A 35 -4.82 5.35 5.45
C TRP A 35 -3.62 5.94 6.18
N ILE A 36 -3.28 7.20 5.92
CA ILE A 36 -2.07 7.83 6.47
C ILE A 36 -2.34 8.51 7.81
N GLY A 37 -3.54 9.04 8.02
CA GLY A 37 -3.91 9.78 9.23
C GLY A 37 -3.01 10.98 9.53
N LYS A 38 -3.11 11.48 10.77
CA LYS A 38 -2.43 12.71 11.26
C LYS A 38 -1.76 12.53 12.60
N GLU A 39 -1.68 11.30 13.08
CA GLU A 39 -1.10 10.96 14.36
C GLU A 39 0.39 11.33 14.37
N ARG A 40 0.98 11.56 15.53
CA ARG A 40 2.45 11.60 15.68
C ARG A 40 2.89 10.28 16.27
N GLU A 41 3.56 9.44 15.49
CA GLU A 41 3.96 8.10 15.88
C GLU A 41 5.34 7.72 15.30
N GLY A 42 5.87 6.58 15.73
CA GLY A 42 7.14 6.07 15.19
C GLY A 42 6.99 5.59 13.74
N PHE A 43 8.11 5.58 13.01
CA PHE A 43 8.10 5.15 11.60
C PHE A 43 7.59 3.72 11.40
N ILE A 44 7.93 2.78 12.30
CA ILE A 44 7.50 1.38 12.18
C ILE A 44 5.99 1.27 12.42
N GLU A 45 5.45 1.96 13.43
CA GLU A 45 4.02 2.00 13.68
C GLU A 45 3.24 2.62 12.53
N ARG A 46 3.75 3.70 11.94
CA ARG A 46 3.13 4.33 10.78
C ARG A 46 3.06 3.38 9.59
N MET A 47 4.19 2.75 9.26
CA MET A 47 4.26 1.78 8.18
C MET A 47 3.30 0.61 8.40
N ALA A 48 3.23 0.09 9.64
CA ALA A 48 2.29 -0.97 10.00
C ALA A 48 0.82 -0.51 9.89
N ARG A 49 0.47 0.66 10.41
CA ARG A 49 -0.90 1.17 10.35
C ARG A 49 -1.36 1.41 8.91
N ILE A 50 -0.50 2.00 8.07
CA ILE A 50 -0.81 2.19 6.65
C ILE A 50 -1.00 0.84 5.94
N ALA A 51 -0.16 -0.15 6.24
CA ALA A 51 -0.28 -1.49 5.66
C ALA A 51 -1.60 -2.17 6.08
N GLU A 52 -1.98 -2.08 7.35
CA GLU A 52 -3.27 -2.60 7.85
C GLU A 52 -4.46 -1.87 7.22
N ALA A 53 -4.40 -0.55 7.10
CA ALA A 53 -5.45 0.23 6.47
C ALA A 53 -5.65 -0.16 5.00
N LYS A 54 -4.55 -0.34 4.26
CA LYS A 54 -4.59 -0.86 2.88
C LYS A 54 -5.15 -2.27 2.81
N ARG A 55 -4.76 -3.16 3.74
CA ARG A 55 -5.27 -4.53 3.79
C ARG A 55 -6.79 -4.57 4.01
N ARG A 56 -7.30 -3.77 4.97
CA ARG A 56 -8.75 -3.63 5.21
C ARG A 56 -9.48 -3.09 3.99
N TYR A 57 -8.96 -2.01 3.41
CA TYR A 57 -9.51 -1.45 2.19
C TYR A 57 -9.57 -2.48 1.06
N PHE A 58 -8.51 -3.29 0.91
CA PHE A 58 -8.50 -4.33 -0.13
C PHE A 58 -9.49 -5.47 0.14
N ALA A 59 -9.72 -5.82 1.40
CA ALA A 59 -10.74 -6.78 1.78
C ALA A 59 -12.18 -6.25 1.62
N GLU A 60 -12.40 -4.95 1.87
CA GLU A 60 -13.70 -4.29 1.73
C GLU A 60 -14.06 -3.98 0.26
N HIS A 61 -13.05 -3.83 -0.60
CA HIS A 61 -13.19 -3.47 -2.02
C HIS A 61 -12.42 -4.44 -2.95
N PRO A 62 -12.74 -5.74 -2.95
CA PRO A 62 -11.96 -6.74 -3.68
C PRO A 62 -11.90 -6.49 -5.19
N GLU A 63 -12.98 -6.00 -5.81
CA GLU A 63 -13.01 -5.72 -7.25
C GLU A 63 -12.11 -4.53 -7.63
N ILE A 64 -12.08 -3.48 -6.80
CA ILE A 64 -11.18 -2.32 -7.01
C ILE A 64 -9.73 -2.77 -6.81
N SER A 65 -9.49 -3.66 -5.86
CA SER A 65 -8.16 -4.15 -5.50
C SER A 65 -7.56 -5.05 -6.58
N GLU A 66 -8.36 -5.99 -7.10
CA GLU A 66 -7.98 -6.83 -8.22
C GLU A 66 -7.67 -5.96 -9.45
N PHE A 67 -8.51 -4.97 -9.71
CA PHE A 67 -8.30 -4.05 -10.82
C PHE A 67 -7.05 -3.18 -10.63
N ALA A 68 -6.80 -2.67 -9.42
CA ALA A 68 -5.59 -1.92 -9.07
C ALA A 68 -4.30 -2.75 -9.24
N ALA A 69 -4.33 -4.04 -8.88
CA ALA A 69 -3.22 -4.94 -9.09
C ALA A 69 -2.92 -5.15 -10.58
N VAL A 70 -3.95 -5.31 -11.42
CA VAL A 70 -3.80 -5.39 -12.88
C VAL A 70 -3.18 -4.12 -13.44
N ILE A 71 -3.61 -2.94 -13.00
CA ILE A 71 -3.04 -1.65 -13.44
C ILE A 71 -1.57 -1.55 -13.04
N TYR A 72 -1.23 -1.87 -11.80
CA TYR A 72 0.13 -1.74 -11.27
C TYR A 72 1.12 -2.67 -12.00
N LEU A 73 0.66 -3.86 -12.39
CA LEU A 73 1.47 -4.88 -13.05
C LEU A 73 1.45 -4.80 -14.58
N SER A 74 0.51 -4.05 -15.18
CA SER A 74 0.35 -3.99 -16.63
C SER A 74 1.27 -2.96 -17.29
N PRO A 75 2.08 -3.35 -18.29
CA PRO A 75 2.89 -2.41 -19.07
C PRO A 75 2.06 -1.54 -20.01
N ASP A 76 0.78 -1.86 -20.22
CA ASP A 76 -0.08 -1.26 -21.25
C ASP A 76 -0.96 -0.12 -20.75
N VAL A 77 -0.84 0.28 -19.48
CA VAL A 77 -1.56 1.45 -18.93
C VAL A 77 -1.08 2.74 -19.62
N PRO A 78 -1.99 3.56 -20.19
CA PRO A 78 -1.61 4.82 -20.84
C PRO A 78 -0.85 5.78 -19.93
N ALA A 79 0.03 6.58 -20.53
CA ALA A 79 0.92 7.49 -19.82
C ALA A 79 0.20 8.42 -18.82
N PRO A 80 -0.93 9.07 -19.13
CA PRO A 80 -1.60 9.96 -18.18
C PRO A 80 -2.06 9.27 -16.88
N LEU A 81 -2.54 8.03 -16.99
CA LEU A 81 -2.97 7.24 -15.83
C LEU A 81 -1.78 6.73 -15.03
N ARG A 82 -0.69 6.36 -15.71
CA ARG A 82 0.58 5.99 -15.07
C ARG A 82 1.18 7.17 -14.29
N GLU A 83 1.17 8.36 -14.87
CA GLU A 83 1.62 9.60 -14.21
C GLU A 83 0.76 9.90 -12.98
N ARG A 84 -0.56 9.75 -13.09
CA ARG A 84 -1.47 9.92 -11.96
C ARG A 84 -1.19 8.92 -10.82
N LEU A 85 -0.98 7.65 -11.15
CA LEU A 85 -0.61 6.61 -10.18
C LEU A 85 0.73 6.93 -9.48
N GLN A 86 1.73 7.40 -10.24
CA GLN A 86 3.01 7.85 -9.70
C GLN A 86 2.84 9.05 -8.77
N ALA A 87 2.05 10.05 -9.16
CA ALA A 87 1.78 11.22 -8.35
C ALA A 87 1.10 10.86 -7.02
N LEU A 88 0.12 9.96 -7.06
CA LEU A 88 -0.57 9.45 -5.87
C LEU A 88 0.40 8.69 -4.94
N SER A 89 1.25 7.85 -5.51
CA SER A 89 2.29 7.12 -4.76
C SER A 89 3.29 8.07 -4.09
N GLU A 90 3.78 9.08 -4.81
CA GLU A 90 4.70 10.07 -4.27
C GLU A 90 4.06 10.95 -3.20
N GLU A 91 2.78 11.34 -3.37
CA GLU A 91 2.07 12.06 -2.31
C GLU A 91 1.88 11.19 -1.07
N GLY A 92 1.52 9.92 -1.24
CA GLY A 92 1.44 8.96 -0.14
C GLY A 92 2.75 8.84 0.62
N LYS A 93 3.89 8.67 -0.08
CA LYS A 93 5.23 8.65 0.52
C LYS A 93 5.54 9.95 1.27
N ARG A 94 5.28 11.11 0.66
CA ARG A 94 5.51 12.41 1.31
C ARG A 94 4.69 12.55 2.59
N ARG A 95 3.41 12.20 2.58
CA ARG A 95 2.52 12.27 3.75
C ARG A 95 2.95 11.29 4.85
N MET A 96 3.29 10.06 4.48
CA MET A 96 3.79 9.04 5.41
C MET A 96 5.03 9.51 6.21
N LEU A 97 5.90 10.30 5.59
CA LEU A 97 7.13 10.79 6.21
C LEU A 97 6.94 12.07 7.05
N ARG A 98 5.77 12.71 7.03
CA ARG A 98 5.50 13.92 7.81
C ARG A 98 5.33 13.58 9.29
N GLU A 99 5.83 14.48 10.13
CA GLU A 99 5.57 14.50 11.58
C GLU A 99 5.84 13.17 12.30
N LEU A 100 6.87 12.45 11.86
CA LEU A 100 7.32 11.21 12.50
C LEU A 100 7.99 11.49 13.85
N ASP A 101 7.70 10.65 14.84
CA ASP A 101 8.47 10.61 16.08
C ASP A 101 9.72 9.75 15.92
N LEU A 102 10.78 10.36 15.39
CA LEU A 102 12.07 9.72 15.22
C LEU A 102 12.83 9.52 16.54
N SER A 103 12.35 10.08 17.66
CA SER A 103 13.03 9.96 18.95
C SER A 103 13.04 8.53 19.51
N ARG A 104 12.18 7.66 18.98
CA ARG A 104 12.07 6.24 19.34
C ARG A 104 13.21 5.40 18.77
N PHE A 105 13.77 5.81 17.63
CA PHE A 105 14.93 5.13 17.05
C PHE A 105 16.13 5.17 17.99
N ARG A 106 16.95 4.12 17.94
CA ARG A 106 18.26 4.06 18.61
C ARG A 106 19.13 5.26 18.20
N GLY A 107 19.90 5.78 19.15
CA GLY A 107 20.64 7.05 18.98
C GLY A 107 22.05 6.90 18.40
N ASP A 108 22.52 5.67 18.16
CA ASP A 108 23.87 5.36 17.67
C ASP A 108 23.97 5.29 16.13
N LEU A 109 22.84 5.47 15.43
CA LEU A 109 22.78 5.53 13.97
C LEU A 109 21.85 6.68 13.52
N PRO A 110 22.08 7.28 12.34
CA PRO A 110 21.18 8.28 11.79
C PRO A 110 19.76 7.73 11.56
N PRO A 111 18.69 8.45 11.95
CA PRO A 111 17.31 8.01 11.73
C PRO A 111 16.99 7.64 10.28
N GLU A 112 17.53 8.38 9.32
CA GLU A 112 17.31 8.15 7.89
C GLU A 112 17.87 6.80 7.42
N THR A 113 18.98 6.37 8.01
CA THR A 113 19.56 5.03 7.76
C THR A 113 18.64 3.95 8.32
N LEU A 114 18.15 4.12 9.55
CA LEU A 114 17.25 3.17 10.20
C LEU A 114 15.92 3.05 9.45
N MET A 115 15.35 4.18 9.03
CA MET A 115 14.13 4.20 8.21
C MET A 115 14.31 3.45 6.90
N ARG A 116 15.46 3.61 6.23
CA ARG A 116 15.75 2.88 4.98
C ARG A 116 15.81 1.37 5.19
N LEU A 117 16.43 0.91 6.27
CA LEU A 117 16.51 -0.51 6.61
C LEU A 117 15.13 -1.11 6.93
N VAL A 118 14.32 -0.38 7.70
CA VAL A 118 12.91 -0.74 7.93
C VAL A 118 12.16 -0.83 6.61
N GLN A 119 12.31 0.17 5.74
CA GLN A 119 11.63 0.20 4.45
C GLN A 119 12.02 -1.00 3.56
N TRP A 120 13.30 -1.34 3.47
CA TRP A 120 13.73 -2.53 2.72
C TRP A 120 13.16 -3.84 3.29
N THR A 121 12.98 -3.91 4.60
CA THR A 121 12.36 -5.09 5.25
C THR A 121 10.89 -5.20 4.87
N PHE A 122 10.15 -4.08 4.91
CA PHE A 122 8.76 -4.02 4.43
C PHE A 122 8.65 -4.38 2.94
N ASP A 123 9.49 -3.79 2.08
CA ASP A 123 9.49 -4.04 0.64
C ASP A 123 9.84 -5.50 0.32
N GLY A 124 10.78 -6.07 1.07
CA GLY A 124 11.17 -7.48 0.95
C GLY A 124 10.02 -8.42 1.31
N TYR A 125 9.36 -8.17 2.44
CA TYR A 125 8.20 -8.96 2.88
C TYR A 125 7.02 -8.84 1.91
N ALA A 126 6.74 -7.63 1.42
CA ALA A 126 5.69 -7.41 0.42
C ALA A 126 5.98 -8.19 -0.87
N ARG A 127 7.21 -8.16 -1.37
CA ARG A 127 7.61 -8.94 -2.56
C ARG A 127 7.46 -10.45 -2.35
N GLU A 128 7.92 -10.96 -1.20
CA GLU A 128 7.78 -12.38 -0.88
C GLU A 128 6.30 -12.81 -0.82
N THR A 129 5.45 -11.97 -0.24
CA THR A 129 3.99 -12.19 -0.18
C THR A 129 3.38 -12.19 -1.58
N GLU A 130 3.73 -11.23 -2.43
CA GLU A 130 3.29 -11.17 -3.82
C GLU A 130 3.70 -12.42 -4.62
N GLU A 131 4.95 -12.89 -4.43
CA GLU A 131 5.45 -14.10 -5.09
C GLU A 131 4.69 -15.34 -4.65
N ARG A 132 4.39 -15.48 -3.35
CA ARG A 132 3.58 -16.58 -2.81
C ARG A 132 2.15 -16.56 -3.37
N MET A 133 1.50 -15.39 -3.39
CA MET A 133 0.16 -15.24 -3.98
C MET A 133 0.12 -15.60 -5.47
N LYS A 134 1.16 -15.29 -6.24
CA LYS A 134 1.25 -15.69 -7.66
C LYS A 134 1.31 -17.21 -7.85
N VAL A 135 1.91 -17.93 -6.91
CA VAL A 135 2.08 -19.39 -6.97
C VAL A 135 0.85 -20.12 -6.42
N GLU A 136 0.31 -19.66 -5.29
CA GLU A 136 -0.78 -20.29 -4.56
C GLU A 136 -2.17 -19.88 -5.09
N GLY A 137 -2.25 -18.77 -5.82
CA GLY A 137 -3.49 -18.10 -6.20
C GLY A 137 -3.81 -16.95 -5.24
N VAL A 138 -4.51 -15.92 -5.73
CA VAL A 138 -4.94 -14.80 -4.89
C VAL A 138 -6.17 -15.22 -4.09
N ASP A 139 -5.97 -15.53 -2.81
CA ASP A 139 -7.06 -15.64 -1.84
C ASP A 139 -6.93 -14.51 -0.80
N PHE A 140 -7.91 -13.61 -0.79
CA PHE A 140 -7.94 -12.50 0.16
C PHE A 140 -8.13 -12.99 1.61
N ALA A 141 -8.61 -14.22 1.84
CA ALA A 141 -8.66 -14.83 3.17
C ALA A 141 -7.26 -15.16 3.72
N ASP A 142 -6.26 -15.38 2.86
CA ASP A 142 -4.88 -15.59 3.30
C ASP A 142 -4.20 -14.29 3.75
N LEU A 143 -4.75 -13.11 3.43
CA LEU A 143 -4.20 -11.82 3.85
C LEU A 143 -4.13 -11.67 5.37
N ASP A 144 -5.10 -12.23 6.10
CA ASP A 144 -5.08 -12.24 7.57
C ASP A 144 -3.90 -13.07 8.10
N ARG A 145 -3.63 -14.22 7.48
CA ARG A 145 -2.49 -15.07 7.84
C ARG A 145 -1.15 -14.39 7.58
N TYR A 146 -1.00 -13.75 6.43
CA TYR A 146 0.19 -12.95 6.12
C TYR A 146 0.35 -11.82 7.14
N TRP A 147 -0.75 -11.14 7.49
CA TRP A 147 -0.72 -10.07 8.48
C TRP A 147 -0.25 -10.54 9.87
N ASP A 148 -0.75 -11.67 10.34
CA ASP A 148 -0.35 -12.25 11.63
C ASP A 148 1.15 -12.61 11.65
N GLU A 149 1.67 -13.19 10.56
CA GLU A 149 3.10 -13.45 10.41
C GLU A 149 3.91 -12.15 10.43
N PHE A 150 3.40 -11.12 9.74
CA PHE A 150 4.03 -9.81 9.66
C PHE A 150 4.19 -9.14 11.03
N GLY A 151 3.26 -9.39 11.95
CA GLY A 151 3.35 -8.95 13.35
C GLY A 151 4.67 -9.34 14.02
N GLY A 152 5.16 -10.56 13.79
CA GLY A 152 6.45 -11.02 14.32
C GLY A 152 7.64 -10.21 13.79
N TYR A 153 7.64 -9.87 12.50
CA TYR A 153 8.67 -9.02 11.90
C TYR A 153 8.59 -7.58 12.41
N LEU A 154 7.38 -7.05 12.64
CA LEU A 154 7.20 -5.72 13.24
C LEU A 154 7.84 -5.63 14.63
N ASP A 155 7.61 -6.63 15.48
CA ASP A 155 8.19 -6.69 16.83
C ASP A 155 9.72 -6.85 16.80
N ALA A 156 10.23 -7.67 15.87
CA ALA A 156 11.65 -7.80 15.64
C ALA A 156 12.28 -6.46 15.20
N MET A 157 11.67 -5.75 14.25
CA MET A 157 12.15 -4.44 13.80
C MET A 157 12.15 -3.41 14.94
N LYS A 158 11.11 -3.38 15.78
CA LYS A 158 11.09 -2.50 16.96
C LYS A 158 12.24 -2.83 17.92
N THR A 159 12.48 -4.11 18.17
CA THR A 159 13.57 -4.56 19.05
C THR A 159 14.96 -4.19 18.50
N ILE A 160 15.16 -4.29 17.18
CA ILE A 160 16.45 -4.03 16.52
C ILE A 160 16.73 -2.52 16.38
N TYR A 161 15.71 -1.74 16.00
CA TYR A 161 15.86 -0.36 15.57
C TYR A 161 15.43 0.68 16.60
N TYR A 162 14.55 0.36 17.54
CA TYR A 162 14.17 1.30 18.61
C TYR A 162 15.08 1.19 19.81
N LYS A 163 15.09 2.26 20.62
CA LYS A 163 15.67 2.21 21.95
C LYS A 163 14.94 1.10 22.71
N GLY A 164 15.68 0.11 23.19
CA GLY A 164 15.11 -0.85 24.13
C GLY A 164 14.67 -0.11 25.40
N ASP A 165 13.65 -0.63 26.08
CA ASP A 165 13.32 -0.24 27.45
C ASP A 165 14.47 -0.64 28.38
N ARG A 166 15.60 0.07 28.31
CA ARG A 166 16.64 -0.02 29.31
C ARG A 166 16.29 0.96 30.41
N SER A 167 15.60 0.42 31.42
CA SER A 167 15.67 0.94 32.78
C SER A 167 17.13 1.06 33.25
#